data_AF-A0A0F9W9M3-F1
#
_entry.id   AF-A0A0F9W9M3-F1
#
_cell.length_a   1.000
_cell.length_b   1.000
_cell.length_c   1.000
_cell.angle_alpha   90.00
_cell.angle_beta   90.00
_cell.angle_gamma   90.00
#
_symmetry.space_group_name_H-M   'P 1'
#
loop_
_entity.id
_entity.type
_entity.pdbx_description
1 polymer ?
#
loop_
_entity_poly.entity_id
_entity_poly.type
_entity_poly.pdbx_seq_one_letter_code
_entity_poly.pdbx_strand_id
1 'polypeptide(L)' 'MDIWNVMEYTAWGLSIVFGLYIVIDWIKTDSTYSEEELMSSREGELEAMTEEQQL' A
#
# COMPACT_ATOMS: atom_id res chain seq x y z
N MET A 1 -27.52 2.89 26.43
CA MET A 1 -26.44 2.27 25.66
C MET A 1 -25.44 1.71 26.62
N ASP A 2 -25.11 0.42 26.47
CA ASP A 2 -24.07 -0.25 27.24
C ASP A 2 -22.71 -0.07 26.55
N ILE A 3 -21.64 -0.45 27.27
CA ILE A 3 -20.27 -0.33 26.77
C ILE A 3 -20.05 -1.14 25.49
N TRP A 4 -20.75 -2.27 25.33
CA TRP A 4 -20.67 -3.12 24.15
C TRP A 4 -21.19 -2.43 22.89
N ASN A 5 -22.35 -1.76 22.96
CA ASN A 5 -22.87 -0.99 21.83
C ASN A 5 -21.91 0.13 21.42
N VAL A 6 -21.29 0.84 22.38
CA VAL A 6 -20.32 1.90 22.08
C VAL A 6 -19.08 1.33 21.38
N MET A 7 -18.56 0.20 21.86
CA MET A 7 -17.43 -0.48 21.23
C MET A 7 -17.76 -0.98 19.83
N GLU A 8 -18.96 -1.51 19.61
CA GLU A 8 -19.42 -1.97 18.31
C GLU A 8 -19.48 -0.83 17.28
N TYR A 9 -20.12 0.29 17.62
CA TYR A 9 -20.18 1.45 16.71
C TYR A 9 -18.79 2.04 16.45
N THR A 10 -17.91 2.01 17.45
CA THR A 10 -16.52 2.46 17.28
C THR A 10 -15.75 1.54 16.34
N ALA A 11 -15.89 0.22 16.49
CA ALA A 11 -15.27 -0.76 15.61
C ALA A 11 -15.78 -0.64 14.17
N TRP A 12 -17.09 -0.44 13.99
CA TRP A 12 -17.68 -0.16 12.67
C TRP A 12 -17.14 1.13 12.06
N GLY A 13 -17.06 2.20 12.83
CA GLY A 13 -16.49 3.48 12.39
C GLY A 13 -15.03 3.33 11.95
N LEU A 14 -14.21 2.66 12.76
CA LEU A 14 -12.80 2.40 12.44
C LEU A 14 -12.65 1.53 11.18
N SER A 15 -13.49 0.51 11.02
CA SER A 15 -13.49 -0.35 9.82
C SER A 15 -13.73 0.46 8.55
N ILE A 16 -14.71 1.37 8.56
CA ILE A 16 -14.99 2.26 7.43
C ILE A 16 -13.80 3.18 7.15
N VAL A 17 -13.21 3.76 8.19
CA VAL A 17 -12.03 4.65 8.05
C VAL A 17 -10.85 3.91 7.43
N PHE A 18 -10.54 2.69 7.90
CA PHE A 18 -9.47 1.88 7.31
C PHE A 18 -9.76 1.47 5.88
N GLY A 19 -11.01 1.07 5.58
CA GLY A 19 -11.42 0.74 4.22
C GLY A 19 -11.23 1.92 3.26
N LEU A 20 -11.67 3.13 3.65
CA LEU A 20 -11.47 4.34 2.86
C LEU A 20 -9.98 4.68 2.71
N TYR A 21 -9.19 4.55 3.77
CA TYR A 21 -7.76 4.81 3.72
C TYR A 21 -7.05 3.92 2.68
N ILE A 22 -7.36 2.62 2.67
CA ILE A 22 -6.80 1.67 1.70
C ILE A 22 -7.20 2.04 0.27
N VAL A 23 -8.47 2.37 0.03
CA VAL A 23 -8.95 2.74 -1.30
C VAL A 23 -8.29 4.02 -1.80
N ILE A 24 -8.17 5.04 -0.93
CA ILE A 24 -7.51 6.30 -1.28
C ILE A 24 -6.03 6.05 -1.59
N ASP A 25 -5.35 5.27 -0.76
CA ASP A 25 -3.94 4.95 -0.94
C ASP A 25 -3.70 4.16 -2.23
N TRP A 26 -4.59 3.21 -2.55
CA TRP A 26 -4.54 2.47 -3.81
C TRP A 26 -4.68 3.39 -5.02
N ILE A 27 -5.71 4.25 -5.04
CA ILE A 27 -5.94 5.21 -6.15
C ILE A 27 -4.75 6.16 -6.29
N LYS A 28 -4.21 6.64 -5.16
CA LYS A 28 -3.06 7.53 -5.16
C LYS A 28 -1.81 6.82 -5.70
N THR A 29 -1.57 5.58 -5.29
CA THR A 29 -0.42 4.79 -5.76
C THR A 29 -0.52 4.54 -7.26
N ASP A 30 -1.68 4.14 -7.75
CA ASP A 30 -1.97 3.92 -9.18
C ASP A 30 -1.79 5.19 -10.02
N SER A 31 -2.20 6.36 -9.49
CA SER A 31 -2.04 7.63 -10.19
C SER A 31 -0.63 8.23 -10.10
N THR A 32 0.16 7.87 -9.09
CA THR A 32 1.46 8.52 -8.83
C THR A 32 2.62 7.78 -9.49
N TYR A 33 2.54 6.45 -9.56
CA TYR A 33 3.61 5.59 -10.07
C TYR A 33 3.15 4.92 -11.36
N SER A 34 4.03 4.84 -12.36
CA SER A 34 3.72 4.13 -13.60
C SER A 34 3.71 2.61 -13.37
N GLU A 35 2.99 1.86 -14.21
CA GLU A 35 3.01 0.39 -14.16
C GLU A 35 4.43 -0.16 -14.32
N GLU A 36 5.27 0.47 -15.14
CA GLU A 36 6.68 0.10 -15.27
C GLU A 36 7.44 0.24 -13.96
N GLU A 37 7.18 1.27 -13.16
CA GLU A 37 7.82 1.46 -11.85
C GLU A 37 7.29 0.46 -10.82
N LEU A 38 5.96 0.28 -10.74
CA LEU A 38 5.32 -0.68 -9.82
C LEU A 38 5.66 -2.15 -10.13
N MET A 39 5.86 -2.47 -11.41
CA MET A 39 6.24 -3.81 -11.89
C MET A 39 7.74 -3.97 -12.12
N SER A 40 8.53 -2.89 -12.01
CA SER A 40 9.99 -2.99 -12.07
C SER A 40 10.47 -3.78 -10.86
N SER A 41 10.95 -4.99 -11.10
CA SER A 41 11.77 -5.70 -10.13
C SER A 41 13.11 -4.96 -10.01
N ARG A 42 13.19 -3.97 -9.12
CA ARG A 42 14.44 -3.25 -8.82
C ARG A 42 15.53 -4.16 -8.26
N GLU A 43 15.17 -5.39 -7.86
CA GLU A 43 16.11 -6.45 -7.49
C GLU A 43 16.98 -6.86 -8.69
N GLY A 44 16.36 -7.06 -9.88
CA GLY A 44 17.10 -7.45 -11.10
C GLY A 44 17.97 -6.34 -11.70
N GLU A 45 17.58 -5.07 -11.54
CA GLU A 45 18.38 -3.93 -12.03
C GLU A 45 19.61 -3.66 -11.15
N LEU A 46 19.47 -3.83 -9.82
CA LEU A 46 20.59 -3.77 -8.87
C LEU A 46 21.57 -4.93 -9.04
N GLU A 47 21.07 -6.14 -9.32
CA GLU A 47 21.91 -7.30 -9.63
C GLU A 47 22.72 -7.08 -10.93
N ALA A 48 22.08 -6.58 -12.00
CA ALA A 48 22.75 -6.29 -13.26
C ALA A 48 23.86 -5.23 -13.13
N MET A 49 23.62 -4.13 -12.39
CA MET A 49 24.65 -3.13 -12.14
C MET A 49 25.82 -3.70 -11.33
N THR A 50 25.58 -4.62 -10.41
CA THR A 50 26.63 -5.22 -9.57
C THR A 50 27.47 -6.24 -10.35
N GLU A 51 26.85 -7.01 -11.26
CA GLU A 51 27.54 -7.92 -12.16
C GLU A 51 28.43 -7.19 -13.17
N GLU A 52 27.98 -6.05 -13.72
CA GLU A 52 28.81 -5.24 -14.63
C GLU A 52 29.99 -4.55 -13.93
N GLN A 53 29.91 -4.26 -12.63
CA GLN A 53 31.05 -3.71 -11.87
C GLN A 53 32.12 -4.76 -11.50
N GLN A 54 31.84 -6.06 -11.64
CA GLN A 54 32.78 -7.15 -11.36
C GLN A 54 33.51 -7.70 -12.59
N LEU A 55 33.18 -7.25 -13.80
CA LEU A 55 33.86 -7.61 -15.07
C LEU A 55 34.93 -6.58 -15.45
#